data_AF-A0A455UA85-F1
#
_entry.id   AF-A0A455UA85-F1
#
_cell.length_a   1.000
_cell.length_b   1.000
_cell.length_c   1.000
_cell.angle_alpha   90.00
_cell.angle_beta   90.00
_cell.angle_gamma   90.00
#
_symmetry.space_group_name_H-M   'P 1'
#
loop_
_entity.id
_entity.type
_entity.pdbx_description
1 polymer ?
#
loop_
_entity_poly.entity_id
_entity_poly.type
_entity_poly.pdbx_seq_one_letter_code
_entity_poly.pdbx_strand_id
1 'polypeptide(L)'
;MSNNPSQRVSSGEKYRNEHGTAAIKDGMKQRKAQAEALHLNASPNGCEPRSPGKRFEAVKKNVATHRLSTVCAESHCPNMGECWSNGTATIMLMGSVCTRACRFCAVDTGNPKGWLDHEEPENTAKSVELMGLRYIVLTSVDRDDLDDGGATHYANCIRAIKARTPGVVVEALTPDFDGELTAIERVVDSGLEVFAQNVETVERLTGRVRDRRAGYRKTLDVLAHAKRYRPDIITKTSLMLGFG
;
A
#
# COMPACT_ATOMS: atom_id res chain seq x y z
N MET A 1 -27.73 11.16 14.41
CA MET A 1 -28.31 10.84 13.09
C MET A 1 -27.79 9.47 12.70
N SER A 2 -28.71 8.54 12.45
CA SER A 2 -28.47 7.09 12.35
C SER A 2 -27.51 6.75 11.21
N ASN A 3 -26.32 6.23 11.53
CA ASN A 3 -25.40 5.66 10.55
C ASN A 3 -25.85 4.24 10.25
N ASN A 4 -26.50 4.07 9.09
CA ASN A 4 -26.90 2.78 8.56
C ASN A 4 -25.66 2.04 8.02
N PRO A 5 -25.25 0.86 8.56
CA PRO A 5 -24.03 0.15 8.16
C PRO A 5 -24.06 -0.49 6.76
N SER A 6 -25.03 -0.16 5.91
CA SER A 6 -25.40 -0.98 4.74
C SER A 6 -25.38 -0.28 3.38
N GLN A 7 -25.02 1.01 3.29
CA GLN A 7 -24.79 1.61 1.97
C GLN A 7 -23.40 1.26 1.46
N ARG A 8 -23.34 0.23 0.62
CA ARG A 8 -22.16 -0.11 -0.18
C ARG A 8 -21.86 1.10 -1.08
N VAL A 9 -20.80 1.83 -0.78
CA VAL A 9 -20.33 2.97 -1.58
C VAL A 9 -19.85 2.43 -2.92
N SER A 10 -20.36 2.97 -4.02
CA SER A 10 -19.97 2.51 -5.36
C SER A 10 -18.62 3.09 -5.76
N SER A 11 -17.90 2.38 -6.64
CA SER A 11 -16.63 2.82 -7.21
C SER A 11 -16.74 4.24 -7.80
N GLY A 12 -15.84 5.14 -7.40
CA GLY A 12 -15.80 6.54 -7.80
C GLY A 12 -16.78 7.48 -7.08
N GLU A 13 -17.60 6.98 -6.15
CA GLU A 13 -18.44 7.81 -5.28
C GLU A 13 -17.66 8.38 -4.10
N LYS A 14 -18.11 9.55 -3.63
CA LYS A 14 -17.51 10.20 -2.46
C LYS A 14 -18.20 9.70 -1.19
N TYR A 15 -17.41 9.35 -0.18
CA TYR A 15 -17.91 8.96 1.13
C TYR A 15 -17.04 9.55 2.25
N ARG A 16 -17.44 9.32 3.50
CA ARG A 16 -16.61 9.60 4.69
C ARG A 16 -16.36 8.29 5.43
N ASN A 17 -15.10 8.03 5.76
CA ASN A 17 -14.74 6.87 6.58
C ASN A 17 -15.04 7.12 8.07
N GLU A 18 -14.78 6.11 8.90
CA GLU A 18 -15.00 6.15 10.34
C GLU A 18 -14.20 7.24 11.09
N HIS A 19 -13.08 7.69 10.51
CA HIS A 19 -12.25 8.79 11.04
C HIS A 19 -12.66 10.16 10.47
N GLY A 20 -13.79 10.25 9.76
CA GLY A 20 -14.30 11.49 9.17
C GLY A 20 -13.55 11.97 7.92
N THR A 21 -12.59 11.19 7.42
CA THR A 21 -11.85 11.49 6.19
C THR A 21 -12.77 11.37 4.99
N ALA A 22 -12.86 12.43 4.18
CA ALA A 22 -13.60 12.39 2.93
C ALA A 22 -12.72 11.77 1.83
N ALA A 23 -13.21 10.70 1.21
CA ALA A 23 -12.48 9.96 0.18
C ALA A 23 -13.38 9.62 -1.02
N ILE A 24 -12.75 9.33 -2.15
CA ILE A 24 -13.35 8.76 -3.35
C ILE A 24 -13.04 7.27 -3.36
N LYS A 25 -14.08 6.44 -3.47
CA LYS A 25 -13.93 4.99 -3.53
C LYS A 25 -13.17 4.56 -4.80
N ASP A 26 -12.23 3.64 -4.67
CA ASP A 26 -11.43 3.05 -5.76
C ASP A 26 -10.65 4.06 -6.62
N GLY A 27 -9.98 5.01 -5.97
CA GLY A 27 -8.91 5.83 -6.56
C GLY A 27 -9.33 7.00 -7.45
N MET A 28 -10.35 6.85 -8.30
CA MET A 28 -10.72 7.90 -9.25
C MET A 28 -12.21 8.21 -9.28
N LYS A 29 -12.52 9.51 -9.25
CA LYS A 29 -13.89 10.00 -9.39
C LYS A 29 -14.40 9.65 -10.78
N GLN A 30 -15.57 9.03 -10.87
CA GLN A 30 -16.26 8.89 -12.15
C GLN A 30 -16.53 10.28 -12.75
N ARG A 31 -15.94 10.56 -13.92
CA ARG A 31 -16.34 11.74 -14.71
C ARG A 31 -17.60 11.36 -15.48
N LYS A 32 -18.65 12.18 -15.38
CA LYS A 32 -19.94 12.06 -16.09
C LYS A 32 -19.85 12.05 -17.63
N ALA A 33 -18.66 12.03 -18.25
CA ALA A 33 -18.46 12.29 -19.68
C ALA A 33 -17.54 11.29 -20.42
N GLN A 34 -17.22 10.12 -19.84
CA GLN A 34 -16.50 9.05 -20.56
C GLN A 34 -17.11 7.68 -20.27
N ALA A 35 -18.43 7.58 -20.45
CA ALA A 35 -19.14 6.30 -20.47
C ALA A 35 -19.19 5.73 -21.90
N GLU A 36 -18.08 5.79 -22.64
CA GLU A 36 -17.83 4.73 -23.61
C GLU A 36 -17.20 3.62 -22.79
N ALA A 37 -17.96 2.55 -22.57
CA ALA A 37 -17.44 1.34 -21.96
C ALA A 37 -16.24 0.90 -22.81
N LEU A 38 -15.02 1.16 -22.32
CA LEU A 38 -13.84 0.46 -22.78
C LEU A 38 -14.23 -1.01 -22.78
N HIS A 39 -14.19 -1.65 -23.95
CA HIS A 39 -14.43 -3.08 -24.06
C HIS A 39 -13.42 -3.77 -23.15
N LEU A 40 -13.88 -4.15 -21.96
CA LEU A 40 -13.12 -4.96 -21.03
C LEU A 40 -12.93 -6.28 -21.75
N ASN A 41 -11.71 -6.52 -22.23
CA ASN A 41 -11.36 -7.82 -22.76
C ASN A 41 -11.55 -8.83 -21.63
N ALA A 42 -12.15 -9.98 -21.96
CA ALA A 42 -12.21 -11.08 -21.01
C ALA A 42 -10.79 -11.38 -20.52
N SER A 43 -10.65 -11.62 -19.21
CA SER A 43 -9.37 -12.08 -18.66
C SER A 43 -8.92 -13.32 -19.43
N PRO A 44 -7.65 -13.40 -19.84
CA PRO A 44 -7.12 -14.60 -20.48
C PRO A 44 -7.30 -15.83 -19.57
N ASN A 45 -7.42 -17.01 -20.18
CA ASN A 45 -7.44 -18.28 -19.45
C ASN A 45 -6.20 -18.38 -18.54
N GLY A 46 -6.39 -18.78 -17.28
CA GLY A 46 -5.32 -18.88 -16.28
C GLY A 46 -5.18 -17.66 -15.35
N CYS A 47 -6.01 -16.63 -15.51
CA CYS A 47 -6.09 -15.48 -14.61
C CYS A 47 -7.27 -15.57 -13.62
N GLU A 48 -7.76 -16.77 -13.32
CA GLU A 48 -8.88 -16.97 -12.40
C GLU A 48 -8.45 -16.83 -10.92
N PRO A 49 -9.28 -16.19 -10.07
CA PRO A 49 -9.03 -16.15 -8.63
C PRO A 49 -9.02 -17.55 -8.02
N ARG A 50 -8.07 -17.80 -7.12
CA ARG A 50 -8.00 -19.07 -6.38
C ARG A 50 -8.86 -19.03 -5.12
N SER A 51 -9.52 -20.15 -4.81
CA SER A 51 -10.41 -20.26 -3.65
C SER A 51 -9.64 -20.16 -2.32
N PRO A 52 -10.25 -19.57 -1.27
CA PRO A 52 -9.68 -19.53 0.08
C PRO A 52 -9.47 -20.93 0.68
N GLY A 53 -8.43 -21.05 1.49
CA GLY A 53 -8.01 -22.26 2.20
C GLY A 53 -7.92 -22.05 3.72
N LYS A 54 -7.31 -23.01 4.43
CA LYS A 54 -7.47 -23.20 5.88
C LYS A 54 -7.04 -22.02 6.78
N ARG A 55 -6.07 -21.19 6.36
CA ARG A 55 -5.57 -20.05 7.16
C ARG A 55 -6.21 -18.71 6.82
N PHE A 56 -7.04 -18.65 5.80
CA PHE A 56 -7.64 -17.40 5.31
C PHE A 56 -8.37 -16.63 6.41
N GLU A 57 -9.27 -17.30 7.13
CA GLU A 57 -10.06 -16.68 8.20
C GLU A 57 -9.19 -16.26 9.40
N ALA A 58 -8.10 -16.96 9.67
CA ALA A 58 -7.17 -16.59 10.73
C ALA A 58 -6.44 -15.28 10.39
N VAL A 59 -5.93 -15.14 9.15
CA VAL A 59 -5.30 -13.91 8.68
C VAL A 59 -6.32 -12.76 8.66
N LYS A 60 -7.52 -13.01 8.13
CA LYS A 60 -8.62 -12.02 8.11
C LYS A 60 -8.96 -11.51 9.50
N LYS A 61 -9.15 -12.43 10.46
CA LYS A 61 -9.42 -12.08 11.85
C LYS A 61 -8.26 -11.30 12.47
N ASN A 62 -7.02 -11.71 12.21
CA ASN A 62 -5.83 -11.05 12.73
C ASN A 62 -5.74 -9.58 12.27
N VAL A 63 -5.90 -9.35 10.97
CA VAL A 63 -5.89 -8.00 10.36
C VAL A 63 -7.00 -7.14 10.96
N ALA A 64 -8.23 -7.66 11.04
CA ALA A 64 -9.38 -6.94 11.60
C ALA A 64 -9.21 -6.62 13.10
N THR A 65 -8.73 -7.59 13.89
CA THR A 65 -8.51 -7.43 15.35
C THR A 65 -7.50 -6.32 15.64
N HIS A 66 -6.48 -6.18 14.80
CA HIS A 66 -5.41 -5.20 14.96
C HIS A 66 -5.67 -3.88 14.20
N ARG A 67 -6.87 -3.71 13.61
CA ARG A 67 -7.26 -2.50 12.85
C ARG A 67 -6.28 -2.17 11.73
N LEU A 68 -5.73 -3.18 11.07
CA LEU A 68 -4.75 -2.99 10.00
C LEU A 68 -5.42 -2.98 8.63
N SER A 69 -4.90 -2.17 7.71
CA SER A 69 -5.22 -2.25 6.29
C SER A 69 -4.27 -3.22 5.58
N THR A 70 -4.74 -3.81 4.47
CA THR A 70 -3.89 -4.64 3.60
C THR A 70 -4.11 -4.26 2.15
N VAL A 71 -3.04 -4.22 1.35
CA VAL A 71 -3.17 -3.96 -0.09
C VAL A 71 -3.99 -5.05 -0.78
N CYS A 72 -3.99 -6.27 -0.23
CA CYS A 72 -4.79 -7.39 -0.72
C CYS A 72 -6.29 -7.05 -0.75
N ALA A 73 -6.79 -6.46 0.34
CA ALA A 73 -8.19 -6.06 0.46
C ALA A 73 -8.47 -4.75 -0.28
N GLU A 74 -7.63 -3.73 -0.10
CA GLU A 74 -7.89 -2.39 -0.65
C GLU A 74 -7.69 -2.31 -2.17
N SER A 75 -6.93 -3.21 -2.77
CA SER A 75 -6.69 -3.25 -4.23
C SER A 75 -7.42 -4.38 -4.96
N HIS A 76 -8.40 -5.03 -4.32
CA HIS A 76 -9.17 -6.14 -4.92
C HIS A 76 -8.28 -7.27 -5.48
N CYS A 77 -7.24 -7.66 -4.73
CA CYS A 77 -6.22 -8.58 -5.23
C CYS A 77 -6.80 -9.98 -5.53
N PRO A 78 -6.68 -10.51 -6.77
CA PRO A 78 -7.19 -11.84 -7.11
C PRO A 78 -6.43 -12.97 -6.40
N ASN A 79 -5.22 -12.69 -5.90
CA ASN A 79 -4.37 -13.65 -5.19
C ASN A 79 -4.61 -13.67 -3.67
N MET A 80 -5.51 -12.83 -3.14
CA MET A 80 -5.76 -12.74 -1.69
C MET A 80 -6.14 -14.10 -1.08
N GLY A 81 -6.95 -14.90 -1.79
CA GLY A 81 -7.33 -16.25 -1.38
C GLY A 81 -6.11 -17.14 -1.16
N GLU A 82 -5.17 -17.17 -2.11
CA GLU A 82 -3.95 -17.97 -2.02
C GLU A 82 -2.99 -17.43 -0.95
N CYS A 83 -2.66 -16.14 -0.98
CA CYS A 83 -1.69 -15.53 -0.07
C CYS A 83 -2.11 -15.72 1.39
N TRP A 84 -3.37 -15.41 1.73
CA TRP A 84 -3.84 -15.51 3.10
C TRP A 84 -3.99 -16.97 3.55
N SER A 85 -4.23 -17.90 2.62
CA SER A 85 -4.23 -19.34 2.91
C SER A 85 -2.85 -19.87 3.23
N ASN A 86 -1.81 -19.27 2.66
CA ASN A 86 -0.41 -19.53 3.02
C ASN A 86 -0.01 -18.82 4.33
N GLY A 87 -0.91 -18.03 4.93
CA GLY A 87 -0.69 -17.31 6.17
C GLY A 87 0.07 -16.00 5.99
N THR A 88 0.15 -15.46 4.77
CA THR A 88 0.85 -14.20 4.47
C THR A 88 -0.12 -13.12 3.98
N ALA A 89 0.21 -11.87 4.27
CA ALA A 89 -0.49 -10.68 3.80
C ALA A 89 0.52 -9.54 3.70
N THR A 90 0.30 -8.62 2.75
CA THR A 90 1.04 -7.37 2.68
C THR A 90 0.26 -6.31 3.45
N ILE A 91 0.83 -5.84 4.56
CA ILE A 91 0.21 -4.84 5.43
C ILE A 91 0.38 -3.47 4.76
N MET A 92 -0.70 -2.70 4.71
CA MET A 92 -0.70 -1.34 4.19
C MET A 92 -0.84 -0.37 5.37
N LEU A 93 0.23 0.37 5.63
CA LEU A 93 0.35 1.34 6.71
C LEU A 93 -0.35 2.66 6.37
N MET A 94 -0.67 3.40 7.42
CA MET A 94 -1.29 4.73 7.41
C MET A 94 -2.70 4.73 6.83
N GLY A 95 -3.41 3.61 6.99
CA GLY A 95 -4.80 3.41 6.62
C GLY A 95 -5.04 3.11 5.13
N SER A 96 -6.30 3.30 4.71
CA SER A 96 -6.80 2.93 3.38
C SER A 96 -7.05 4.11 2.42
N VAL A 97 -6.71 5.34 2.82
CA VAL A 97 -6.97 6.55 2.02
C VAL A 97 -5.65 7.21 1.62
N CYS A 98 -5.41 7.25 0.31
CA CYS A 98 -4.22 7.83 -0.30
C CYS A 98 -4.42 9.29 -0.70
N THR A 99 -3.39 10.12 -0.53
CA THR A 99 -3.36 11.52 -1.00
C THR A 99 -3.07 11.66 -2.50
N ARG A 100 -2.76 10.54 -3.17
CA ARG A 100 -2.44 10.44 -4.59
C ARG A 100 -3.40 9.53 -5.33
N ALA A 101 -3.59 9.82 -6.61
CA ALA A 101 -4.56 9.16 -7.48
C ALA A 101 -3.87 8.54 -8.71
N CYS A 102 -3.10 7.48 -8.49
CA CYS A 102 -2.58 6.67 -9.60
C CYS A 102 -3.75 6.00 -10.35
N ARG A 103 -3.77 6.08 -11.68
CA ARG A 103 -4.94 5.66 -12.48
C ARG A 103 -5.17 4.15 -12.50
N PHE A 104 -4.15 3.37 -12.16
CA PHE A 104 -4.24 1.91 -12.02
C PHE A 104 -4.62 1.46 -10.61
N CYS A 105 -4.57 2.35 -9.62
CA CYS A 105 -4.68 2.01 -8.22
C CYS A 105 -6.14 2.07 -7.76
N ALA A 106 -6.60 1.02 -7.09
CA ALA A 106 -7.95 0.93 -6.52
C ALA A 106 -8.02 1.33 -5.03
N VAL A 107 -6.93 1.86 -4.47
CA VAL A 107 -6.97 2.42 -3.11
C VAL A 107 -7.75 3.74 -3.12
N ASP A 108 -8.56 3.97 -2.10
CA ASP A 108 -9.41 5.16 -2.02
C ASP A 108 -8.56 6.44 -1.98
N THR A 109 -9.03 7.51 -2.64
CA THR A 109 -8.29 8.77 -2.72
C THR A 109 -8.95 9.87 -1.90
N GLY A 110 -8.20 10.52 -1.01
CA GLY A 110 -8.69 11.57 -0.13
C GLY A 110 -7.56 12.30 0.58
N ASN A 111 -7.89 13.05 1.63
CA ASN A 111 -6.87 13.70 2.47
C ASN A 111 -7.19 13.42 3.95
N PRO A 112 -6.38 12.59 4.64
CA PRO A 112 -6.57 12.26 6.05
C PRO A 112 -6.32 13.40 7.04
N LYS A 113 -5.80 14.56 6.58
CA LYS A 113 -5.55 15.79 7.36
C LYS A 113 -4.69 15.55 8.60
N GLY A 114 -3.62 14.79 8.44
CA GLY A 114 -2.67 14.48 9.51
C GLY A 114 -3.13 13.37 10.46
N TRP A 115 -4.34 12.82 10.29
CA TRP A 115 -4.77 11.69 11.11
C TRP A 115 -3.86 10.47 10.90
N LEU A 116 -3.42 9.87 12.01
CA LEU A 116 -2.61 8.66 12.05
C LEU A 116 -3.01 7.85 13.29
N ASP A 117 -3.05 6.53 13.16
CA ASP A 117 -3.23 5.65 14.31
C ASP A 117 -1.89 5.44 15.01
N HIS A 118 -1.73 6.03 16.20
CA HIS A 118 -0.50 5.91 16.99
C HIS A 118 -0.23 4.48 17.48
N GLU A 119 -1.23 3.59 17.50
CA GLU A 119 -1.07 2.19 17.86
C GLU A 119 -0.71 1.29 16.66
N GLU A 120 -0.76 1.80 15.42
CA GLU A 120 -0.46 1.04 14.20
C GLU A 120 0.92 0.35 14.25
N PRO A 121 2.02 0.97 14.73
CA PRO A 121 3.32 0.29 14.81
C PRO A 121 3.29 -0.96 15.68
N GLU A 122 2.69 -0.86 16.86
CA GLU A 122 2.61 -1.96 17.82
C GLU A 122 1.63 -3.03 17.35
N ASN A 123 0.50 -2.63 16.77
CA ASN A 123 -0.48 -3.53 16.18
C ASN A 123 0.09 -4.29 14.98
N THR A 124 0.89 -3.61 14.14
CA THR A 124 1.60 -4.23 13.02
C THR A 124 2.57 -5.29 13.53
N ALA A 125 3.37 -4.97 14.54
CA ALA A 125 4.35 -5.89 15.09
C ALA A 125 3.71 -7.13 15.75
N LYS A 126 2.63 -6.94 16.53
CA LYS A 126 1.81 -8.04 17.09
C LYS A 126 1.21 -8.92 16.00
N SER A 127 0.67 -8.30 14.94
CA SER A 127 0.08 -9.02 13.82
C SER A 127 1.11 -9.90 13.11
N VAL A 128 2.32 -9.37 12.86
CA VAL A 128 3.43 -10.13 12.23
C VAL A 128 3.88 -11.30 13.10
N GLU A 129 4.02 -11.09 14.42
CA GLU A 129 4.34 -12.13 15.39
C GLU A 129 3.30 -13.26 15.37
N LEU A 130 2.01 -12.92 15.42
CA LEU A 130 0.91 -13.89 15.39
C LEU A 130 0.82 -14.67 14.07
N MET A 131 1.20 -14.06 12.95
CA MET A 131 1.25 -14.75 11.66
C MET A 131 2.43 -15.72 11.56
N GLY A 132 3.45 -15.61 12.42
CA GLY A 132 4.61 -16.49 12.44
C GLY A 132 5.40 -16.46 11.12
N LEU A 133 5.45 -15.30 10.47
CA LEU A 133 6.11 -15.14 9.18
C LEU A 133 7.63 -15.14 9.33
N ARG A 134 8.33 -15.53 8.26
CA ARG A 134 9.79 -15.29 8.13
C ARG A 134 10.11 -14.06 7.27
N TYR A 135 9.13 -13.61 6.49
CA TYR A 135 9.24 -12.51 5.55
C TYR A 135 7.91 -11.76 5.53
N ILE A 136 7.95 -10.44 5.70
CA ILE A 136 6.79 -9.57 5.61
C ILE A 136 7.07 -8.43 4.63
N VAL A 137 6.07 -8.12 3.81
CA VAL A 137 6.06 -6.90 3.00
C VAL A 137 5.17 -5.88 3.70
N LEU A 138 5.73 -4.71 3.97
CA LEU A 138 4.98 -3.52 4.33
C LEU A 138 4.84 -2.66 3.08
N THR A 139 3.68 -2.03 2.93
CA THR A 139 3.47 -0.93 1.99
C THR A 139 2.75 0.20 2.72
N SER A 140 2.59 1.36 2.09
CA SER A 140 1.70 2.38 2.64
C SER A 140 0.99 3.14 1.54
N VAL A 141 -0.03 3.89 1.93
CA VAL A 141 -0.56 4.97 1.10
C VAL A 141 0.42 6.16 1.06
N ASP A 142 0.30 7.02 0.05
CA ASP A 142 0.98 8.33 0.05
C ASP A 142 0.29 9.26 1.05
N ARG A 143 1.09 9.93 1.89
CA ARG A 143 0.64 10.87 2.93
C ARG A 143 1.26 12.26 2.74
N ASP A 144 0.99 12.88 1.60
CA ASP A 144 1.43 14.25 1.30
C ASP A 144 0.85 15.31 2.27
N ASP A 145 -0.07 14.91 3.17
CA ASP A 145 -0.60 15.72 4.26
C ASP A 145 0.27 15.71 5.54
N LEU A 146 1.34 14.91 5.58
CA LEU A 146 2.32 14.86 6.66
C LEU A 146 3.64 15.49 6.22
N ASP A 147 4.32 16.19 7.14
CA ASP A 147 5.56 16.92 6.85
C ASP A 147 6.69 16.04 6.29
N ASP A 148 6.79 14.78 6.73
CA ASP A 148 7.80 13.82 6.27
C ASP A 148 7.22 12.72 5.35
N GLY A 149 6.02 12.94 4.81
CA GLY A 149 5.33 11.97 3.97
C GLY A 149 4.97 10.65 4.67
N GLY A 150 5.08 10.58 6.00
CA GLY A 150 4.84 9.38 6.79
C GLY A 150 6.07 8.51 7.05
N ALA A 151 7.27 8.94 6.66
CA ALA A 151 8.50 8.17 6.81
C ALA A 151 8.81 7.78 8.25
N THR A 152 8.57 8.67 9.22
CA THR A 152 8.75 8.37 10.65
C THR A 152 7.80 7.26 11.11
N HIS A 153 6.54 7.33 10.70
CA HIS A 153 5.54 6.32 11.05
C HIS A 153 5.92 4.96 10.47
N TYR A 154 6.28 4.93 9.18
CA TYR A 154 6.73 3.73 8.50
C TYR A 154 7.94 3.09 9.20
N ALA A 155 8.95 3.90 9.53
CA ALA A 155 10.15 3.42 10.21
C ALA A 155 9.84 2.90 11.63
N ASN A 156 8.88 3.50 12.34
CA ASN A 156 8.45 3.02 13.66
C ASN A 156 7.77 1.66 13.57
N CYS A 157 6.95 1.40 12.54
CA CYS A 157 6.35 0.08 12.31
C CYS A 157 7.43 -1.00 12.09
N ILE A 158 8.45 -0.70 11.28
CA ILE A 158 9.55 -1.64 11.03
C ILE A 158 10.34 -1.89 12.32
N ARG A 159 10.70 -0.84 13.06
CA ARG A 159 11.43 -0.99 14.34
C ARG A 159 10.63 -1.81 15.36
N ALA A 160 9.31 -1.62 15.44
CA ALA A 160 8.45 -2.41 16.33
C ALA A 160 8.44 -3.90 15.93
N ILE A 161 8.36 -4.21 14.63
CA ILE A 161 8.48 -5.59 14.12
C ILE A 161 9.84 -6.18 14.50
N LYS A 162 10.94 -5.43 14.30
CA LYS A 162 12.30 -5.90 14.60
C LYS A 162 12.53 -6.12 16.09
N ALA A 163 11.93 -5.30 16.95
CA ALA A 163 12.01 -5.45 18.39
C ALA A 163 11.31 -6.73 18.88
N ARG A 164 10.14 -7.06 18.32
CA ARG A 164 9.36 -8.27 18.70
C ARG A 164 9.86 -9.53 18.01
N THR A 165 10.22 -9.42 16.73
CA THR A 165 10.52 -10.54 15.83
C THR A 165 11.81 -10.28 15.04
N PRO A 166 12.99 -10.26 15.70
CA PRO A 166 14.25 -9.83 15.09
C PRO A 166 14.67 -10.68 13.88
N GLY A 167 14.25 -11.94 13.81
CA GLY A 167 14.55 -12.84 12.70
C GLY A 167 13.66 -12.69 11.45
N VAL A 168 12.63 -11.83 11.51
CA VAL A 168 11.75 -11.58 10.35
C VAL A 168 12.45 -10.67 9.37
N VAL A 169 12.50 -11.08 8.10
CA VAL A 169 12.92 -10.22 7.00
C VAL A 169 11.79 -9.25 6.65
N VAL A 170 12.09 -7.95 6.57
CA VAL A 170 11.13 -6.88 6.27
C VAL A 170 11.48 -6.25 4.93
N GLU A 171 10.54 -6.33 4.00
CA GLU A 171 10.53 -5.56 2.75
C GLU A 171 9.61 -4.34 2.91
N ALA A 172 10.17 -3.15 2.71
CA ALA A 172 9.41 -1.91 2.72
C ALA A 172 9.16 -1.45 1.27
N LEU A 173 7.95 -1.64 0.77
CA LEU A 173 7.47 -0.99 -0.45
C LEU A 173 6.99 0.41 -0.08
N THR A 174 7.78 1.42 -0.39
CA THR A 174 7.59 2.78 0.13
C THR A 174 6.97 3.71 -0.91
N PRO A 175 6.29 4.79 -0.49
CA PRO A 175 6.08 5.97 -1.32
C PRO A 175 7.40 6.61 -1.76
N ASP A 176 7.34 7.61 -2.64
CA ASP A 176 8.56 8.33 -3.05
C ASP A 176 9.01 9.40 -2.04
N PHE A 177 8.19 9.70 -1.02
CA PHE A 177 8.41 10.79 -0.05
C PHE A 177 8.74 12.14 -0.71
N ASP A 178 8.20 12.36 -1.92
CA ASP A 178 8.52 13.48 -2.80
C ASP A 178 10.02 13.62 -3.17
N GLY A 179 10.82 12.58 -2.92
CA GLY A 179 12.27 12.58 -3.10
C GLY A 179 13.05 13.19 -1.93
N GLU A 180 12.41 13.39 -0.78
CA GLU A 180 13.07 13.94 0.40
C GLU A 180 14.06 12.94 1.00
N LEU A 181 15.34 13.31 1.02
CA LEU A 181 16.43 12.39 1.36
C LEU A 181 16.37 11.94 2.82
N THR A 182 16.04 12.83 3.76
CA THR A 182 16.01 12.46 5.19
C THR A 182 14.88 11.50 5.51
N ALA A 183 13.77 11.55 4.78
CA ALA A 183 12.63 10.64 4.87
C ALA A 183 13.01 9.26 4.34
N ILE A 184 13.69 9.21 3.19
CA ILE A 184 14.24 7.95 2.63
C ILE A 184 15.22 7.32 3.62
N GLU A 185 16.19 8.09 4.11
CA GLU A 185 17.21 7.64 5.08
C GLU A 185 16.57 7.14 6.37
N ARG A 186 15.54 7.83 6.88
CA ARG A 186 14.82 7.43 8.09
C ARG A 186 14.18 6.05 7.98
N VAL A 187 13.62 5.72 6.81
CA VAL A 187 13.05 4.39 6.54
C VAL A 187 14.16 3.36 6.34
N VAL A 188 15.20 3.70 5.59
CA VAL A 188 16.36 2.83 5.36
C VAL A 188 17.08 2.45 6.67
N ASP A 189 17.14 3.36 7.64
CA ASP A 189 17.72 3.14 8.97
C ASP A 189 16.75 2.50 9.99
N SER A 190 15.63 1.96 9.53
CA SER A 190 14.67 1.27 10.41
C SER A 190 15.04 -0.18 10.74
N GLY A 191 16.04 -0.74 10.04
CA GLY A 191 16.47 -2.14 10.18
C GLY A 191 15.86 -3.10 9.17
N LEU A 192 15.21 -2.60 8.11
CA LEU A 192 14.74 -3.40 6.98
C LEU A 192 15.89 -4.06 6.20
N GLU A 193 15.55 -5.11 5.44
CA GLU A 193 16.48 -5.78 4.53
C GLU A 193 16.27 -5.40 3.07
N VAL A 194 15.02 -5.11 2.68
CA VAL A 194 14.67 -4.79 1.29
C VAL A 194 13.93 -3.46 1.23
N PHE A 195 14.53 -2.48 0.56
CA PHE A 195 13.89 -1.20 0.26
C PHE A 195 13.35 -1.23 -1.18
N ALA A 196 12.04 -1.17 -1.31
CA ALA A 196 11.37 -1.22 -2.60
C ALA A 196 10.68 0.11 -2.90
N GLN A 197 10.76 0.52 -4.16
CA GLN A 197 9.90 1.56 -4.71
C GLN A 197 9.68 1.27 -6.20
N ASN A 198 8.42 1.26 -6.62
CA ASN A 198 8.04 0.79 -7.94
C ASN A 198 8.05 1.92 -8.98
N VAL A 199 8.69 1.66 -10.11
CA VAL A 199 8.56 2.51 -11.31
C VAL A 199 7.19 2.35 -11.99
N GLU A 200 6.57 1.18 -11.81
CA GLU A 200 5.26 0.74 -12.30
C GLU A 200 5.12 0.62 -13.82
N THR A 201 5.71 1.53 -14.58
CA THR A 201 5.67 1.51 -16.04
C THR A 201 6.90 2.21 -16.62
N VAL A 202 7.04 2.20 -17.94
CA VAL A 202 8.11 2.90 -18.66
C VAL A 202 7.93 4.42 -18.60
N GLU A 203 9.02 5.17 -18.71
CA GLU A 203 9.06 6.65 -18.63
C GLU A 203 8.02 7.35 -19.53
N ARG A 204 7.85 6.85 -20.76
CA ARG A 204 6.86 7.34 -21.73
C ARG A 204 5.41 7.31 -21.21
N LEU A 205 5.08 6.35 -20.34
CA LEU A 205 3.72 6.10 -19.85
C LEU A 205 3.49 6.61 -18.41
N THR A 206 4.55 6.94 -17.67
CA THR A 206 4.48 7.33 -16.26
C THR A 206 3.42 8.40 -15.99
N GLY A 207 3.43 9.52 -16.72
CA GLY A 207 2.46 10.60 -16.52
C GLY A 207 1.02 10.27 -16.93
N ARG A 208 0.80 9.17 -17.68
CA ARG A 208 -0.53 8.68 -18.05
C ARG A 208 -1.08 7.68 -17.04
N VAL A 209 -0.20 6.93 -16.37
CA VAL A 209 -0.55 5.79 -15.51
C VAL A 209 -0.52 6.18 -14.03
N ARG A 210 0.50 6.92 -13.60
CA ARG A 210 0.74 7.29 -12.19
C ARG A 210 0.21 8.69 -11.90
N ASP A 211 0.09 9.02 -10.60
CA ASP A 211 -0.18 10.39 -10.16
C ASP A 211 0.90 11.34 -10.72
N ARG A 212 0.53 12.57 -11.05
CA ARG A 212 1.43 13.59 -11.61
C ARG A 212 2.67 13.87 -10.75
N ARG A 213 2.59 13.60 -9.44
CA ARG A 213 3.69 13.78 -8.47
C ARG A 213 4.71 12.63 -8.52
N ALA A 214 4.30 11.45 -9.00
CA ALA A 214 5.10 10.23 -9.05
C ALA A 214 5.90 10.14 -10.36
N GLY A 215 7.10 10.74 -10.35
CA GLY A 215 7.99 10.80 -11.52
C GLY A 215 8.84 9.53 -11.72
N TYR A 216 9.13 9.18 -12.97
CA TYR A 216 9.99 8.04 -13.32
C TYR A 216 11.42 8.25 -12.81
N ARG A 217 12.03 9.39 -13.15
CA ARG A 217 13.38 9.75 -12.69
C ARG A 217 13.45 9.90 -11.17
N LYS A 218 12.47 10.58 -10.57
CA LYS A 218 12.31 10.65 -9.10
C LYS A 218 12.35 9.27 -8.46
N THR A 219 11.62 8.30 -9.01
CA THR A 219 11.61 6.92 -8.49
C THR A 219 13.01 6.29 -8.56
N LEU A 220 13.71 6.45 -9.68
CA LEU A 220 15.07 5.93 -9.83
C LEU A 220 16.06 6.61 -8.88
N ASP A 221 15.92 7.92 -8.68
CA ASP A 221 16.76 8.70 -7.77
C ASP A 221 16.56 8.27 -6.32
N VAL A 222 15.32 7.98 -5.90
CA VAL A 222 14.99 7.41 -4.58
C VAL A 222 15.69 6.07 -4.36
N LEU A 223 15.58 5.15 -5.32
CA LEU A 223 16.22 3.83 -5.25
C LEU A 223 17.75 3.95 -5.25
N ALA A 224 18.31 4.83 -6.08
CA ALA A 224 19.75 5.07 -6.16
C ALA A 224 20.27 5.70 -4.87
N HIS A 225 19.52 6.61 -4.26
CA HIS A 225 19.86 7.20 -2.96
C HIS A 225 19.89 6.14 -1.86
N ALA A 226 18.81 5.37 -1.70
CA ALA A 226 18.73 4.31 -0.70
C ALA A 226 19.91 3.33 -0.82
N LYS A 227 20.27 2.91 -2.04
CA LYS A 227 21.40 1.99 -2.27
C LYS A 227 22.77 2.61 -2.00
N ARG A 228 22.95 3.91 -2.28
CA ARG A 228 24.20 4.62 -1.96
C ARG A 228 24.37 4.83 -0.46
N TYR A 229 23.27 5.19 0.21
CA TYR A 229 23.27 5.44 1.65
C TYR A 229 23.49 4.16 2.46
N ARG A 230 22.84 3.05 2.08
CA ARG A 230 23.03 1.72 2.67
C ARG A 230 23.33 0.67 1.60
N PRO A 231 24.60 0.42 1.27
CA PRO A 231 24.98 -0.57 0.26
C PRO A 231 24.65 -2.02 0.63
N ASP A 232 24.44 -2.31 1.92
CA ASP A 232 24.15 -3.63 2.47
C ASP A 232 22.70 -4.08 2.25
N ILE A 233 21.75 -3.15 2.07
CA ILE A 233 20.34 -3.51 1.81
C ILE A 233 20.09 -3.84 0.33
N ILE A 234 19.03 -4.60 0.07
CA ILE A 234 18.56 -4.88 -1.29
C ILE A 234 17.64 -3.75 -1.72
N THR A 235 17.83 -3.21 -2.92
CA THR A 235 16.85 -2.32 -3.56
C THR A 235 16.05 -3.08 -4.61
N LYS A 236 14.74 -2.85 -4.63
CA LYS A 236 13.80 -3.57 -5.50
C LYS A 236 12.83 -2.62 -6.19
N THR A 237 12.42 -2.95 -7.40
CA THR A 237 11.37 -2.25 -8.13
C THR A 237 10.54 -3.24 -8.94
N SER A 238 9.40 -2.79 -9.47
CA SER A 238 8.54 -3.61 -10.32
C SER A 238 7.95 -2.81 -11.48
N LEU A 239 7.51 -3.55 -12.50
CA LEU A 239 6.83 -3.06 -13.68
C LEU A 239 5.54 -3.84 -13.88
N MET A 240 4.44 -3.14 -14.11
CA MET A 240 3.22 -3.71 -14.63
C MET A 240 3.22 -3.63 -16.15
N LEU A 241 2.91 -4.74 -16.80
CA LEU A 241 2.79 -4.84 -18.25
C LEU A 241 1.33 -4.66 -18.67
N GLY A 242 1.11 -4.29 -19.94
CA GLY A 242 -0.24 -4.14 -20.52
C GLY A 242 -0.77 -2.71 -20.63
N PHE A 243 0.03 -1.68 -20.33
CA PHE A 243 -0.38 -0.27 -20.45
C PHE A 243 -0.18 0.38 -21.83
N GLY A 244 0.49 -0.28 -22.79
CA GLY A 244 0.75 0.27 -24.13
C GLY A 244 2.09 -0.09 -24.73
#